data_AF-A0A8W8L1E9-F1
#
_entry.id   AF-A0A8W8L1E9-F1
#
_cell.length_a   1.000
_cell.length_b   1.000
_cell.length_c   1.000
_cell.angle_alpha   90.00
_cell.angle_beta   90.00
_cell.angle_gamma   90.00
#
_symmetry.space_group_name_H-M   'P 1'
#
loop_
_entity.id
_entity.type
_entity.pdbx_description
1 polymer ?
#
loop_
_entity_poly.entity_id
_entity_poly.type
_entity_poly.pdbx_seq_one_letter_code
_entity_poly.pdbx_strand_id
1 'polypeptide(L)'
;KMTILVTFFLSCSVFIGMIGASEKFHDCDVYSDEANIPTENTYCIKDFEDGKFYCKSWTCADPDCPEEQQLAQEGSSCPICPDTCTNGGIIFDKGDSIKCVDGSNKCTCTDTGVVISTRRGTNKFWLCGVPEN
;
A
#
# COMPACT_ATOMS: atom_id res chain seq x y z
N LYS A 1 15.58 62.02 -24.22
CA LYS A 1 15.52 61.33 -22.91
C LYS A 1 14.68 60.08 -23.11
N MET A 2 15.31 58.92 -23.26
CA MET A 2 14.63 57.65 -23.50
C MET A 2 14.80 56.80 -22.23
N THR A 3 13.71 56.61 -21.50
CA THR A 3 13.68 55.82 -20.27
C THR A 3 13.40 54.37 -20.66
N ILE A 4 14.39 53.50 -20.50
CA ILE A 4 14.25 52.05 -20.68
C ILE A 4 13.71 51.49 -19.36
N LEU A 5 12.47 50.98 -19.41
CA LEU A 5 11.82 50.28 -18.30
C LEU A 5 12.34 48.84 -18.28
N VAL A 6 13.16 48.48 -17.29
CA VAL A 6 13.66 47.12 -17.10
C VAL A 6 12.68 46.39 -16.18
N THR A 7 11.79 45.59 -16.75
CA THR A 7 10.91 44.69 -16.00
C THR A 7 11.65 43.37 -15.71
N PHE A 8 12.04 43.17 -14.46
CA PHE A 8 12.57 41.90 -13.96
C PHE A 8 11.40 40.91 -13.80
N PHE A 9 11.29 39.96 -14.74
CA PHE A 9 10.42 38.79 -14.56
C PHE A 9 11.10 37.84 -13.58
N LEU A 10 10.65 37.86 -12.32
CA LEU A 10 11.01 36.87 -11.31
C LEU A 10 10.29 35.56 -11.68
N SER A 11 10.95 34.70 -12.46
CA SER A 11 10.40 33.36 -12.74
C SER A 11 10.57 32.50 -11.49
N CYS A 12 9.52 32.42 -10.67
CA CYS A 12 9.41 31.43 -9.61
C CYS A 12 9.21 30.07 -10.29
N SER A 13 10.30 29.34 -10.51
CA SER A 13 10.25 27.94 -10.94
C SER A 13 9.61 27.13 -9.82
N VAL A 14 8.33 26.81 -9.96
CA VAL A 14 7.65 25.84 -9.11
C VAL A 14 8.30 24.49 -9.39
N PHE A 15 9.22 24.06 -8.54
CA PHE A 15 9.66 22.68 -8.49
C PHE A 15 8.46 21.87 -8.00
N ILE A 16 7.69 21.34 -8.93
CA ILE A 16 6.79 20.21 -8.66
C ILE A 16 7.72 19.04 -8.40
N GLY A 17 8.17 18.89 -7.15
CA GLY A 17 8.86 17.70 -6.70
C GLY A 17 7.93 16.53 -6.99
N MET A 18 8.34 15.61 -7.85
CA MET A 18 7.62 14.36 -8.01
C MET A 18 7.65 13.67 -6.65
N ILE A 19 6.53 13.71 -5.93
CA ILE A 19 6.34 12.99 -4.67
C ILE A 19 6.08 11.54 -5.06
N GLY A 20 7.12 10.86 -5.53
CA GLY A 20 7.09 9.47 -5.95
C GLY A 20 8.02 8.66 -5.06
N ALA A 21 7.72 7.37 -4.90
CA ALA A 21 8.63 6.40 -4.29
C ALA A 21 10.06 6.62 -4.82
N SER A 22 11.04 6.70 -3.91
CA SER A 22 12.41 7.03 -4.29
C SER A 22 13.09 5.88 -5.04
N GLU A 23 12.62 4.64 -4.85
CA GLU A 23 13.11 3.42 -5.50
C GLU A 23 12.12 2.25 -5.28
N LYS A 24 12.38 1.13 -5.96
CA LYS A 24 11.68 -0.15 -5.75
C LYS A 24 12.59 -1.14 -5.04
N PHE A 25 12.04 -1.96 -4.15
CA PHE A 25 12.70 -3.11 -3.55
C PHE A 25 11.78 -4.31 -3.68
N HIS A 26 12.06 -5.17 -4.66
CA HIS A 26 11.18 -6.28 -5.06
C HIS A 26 9.74 -5.79 -5.27
N ASP A 27 8.77 -6.36 -4.53
CA ASP A 27 7.36 -6.00 -4.65
C ASP A 27 7.00 -4.67 -3.94
N CYS A 28 7.93 -4.02 -3.25
CA CYS A 28 7.67 -2.81 -2.48
C CYS A 28 8.14 -1.53 -3.17
N ASP A 29 7.38 -0.47 -2.97
CA ASP A 29 7.84 0.90 -3.09
C ASP A 29 8.64 1.31 -1.85
N VAL A 30 9.72 2.06 -2.06
CA VAL A 30 10.58 2.52 -0.98
C VAL A 30 10.49 4.03 -0.85
N TYR A 31 10.35 4.50 0.38
CA TYR A 31 10.22 5.92 0.72
C TYR A 31 11.26 6.29 1.77
N SER A 32 11.88 7.46 1.60
CA SER A 32 12.80 8.04 2.60
C SER A 32 12.10 9.03 3.55
N ASP A 33 10.91 9.49 3.17
CA ASP A 33 10.08 10.39 3.96
C ASP A 33 8.70 9.77 4.16
N GLU A 34 8.25 9.74 5.41
CA GLU A 34 6.95 9.20 5.81
C GLU A 34 5.79 9.99 5.21
N ALA A 35 5.97 11.30 4.98
CA ALA A 35 4.96 12.17 4.38
C ALA A 35 4.61 11.78 2.93
N ASN A 36 5.47 11.01 2.27
CA ASN A 36 5.29 10.59 0.89
C ASN A 36 4.63 9.20 0.77
N ILE A 37 4.38 8.52 1.89
CA ILE A 37 3.75 7.21 1.92
C ILE A 37 2.26 7.35 1.61
N PRO A 38 1.69 6.53 0.71
CA PRO A 38 0.26 6.52 0.47
C PRO A 38 -0.53 6.18 1.75
N THR A 39 -1.59 6.93 2.01
CA THR A 39 -2.39 6.82 3.25
C THR A 39 -3.44 5.71 3.20
N GLU A 40 -3.75 5.21 2.01
CA GLU A 40 -4.78 4.20 1.78
C GLU A 40 -4.20 2.93 1.17
N ASN A 41 -4.80 1.78 1.50
CA ASN A 41 -4.49 0.47 0.91
C ASN A 41 -2.99 0.17 0.83
N THR A 42 -2.29 0.51 1.89
CA THR A 42 -0.83 0.43 1.95
C THR A 42 -0.40 -0.14 3.28
N TYR A 43 0.56 -1.06 3.25
CA TYR A 43 1.21 -1.59 4.42
C TYR A 43 2.72 -1.37 4.32
N CYS A 44 3.29 -0.73 5.34
CA CYS A 44 4.70 -0.37 5.36
C CYS A 44 5.44 -0.96 6.56
N ILE A 45 6.73 -1.24 6.36
CA ILE A 45 7.69 -1.53 7.41
C ILE A 45 8.81 -0.50 7.35
N LYS A 46 9.14 0.10 8.48
CA LYS A 46 10.33 0.93 8.62
C LYS A 46 11.53 0.05 8.91
N ASP A 47 12.55 0.15 8.08
CA ASP A 47 13.85 -0.44 8.35
C ASP A 47 14.73 0.61 9.04
N PHE A 48 15.16 0.34 10.27
CA PHE A 48 15.94 1.28 11.06
C PHE A 48 17.42 1.34 10.65
N GLU A 49 17.93 0.31 9.98
CA GLU A 49 19.31 0.30 9.48
C GLU A 49 19.42 1.19 8.25
N ASP A 50 18.44 1.10 7.34
CA ASP A 50 18.40 1.92 6.13
C ASP A 50 17.81 3.31 6.39
N GLY A 51 17.02 3.47 7.46
CA GLY A 51 16.24 4.68 7.71
C GLY A 51 15.12 4.92 6.68
N LYS A 52 14.65 3.86 6.01
CA LYS A 52 13.67 3.91 4.91
C LYS A 52 12.40 3.14 5.26
N PHE A 53 11.33 3.42 4.53
CA PHE A 53 10.04 2.74 4.60
C PHE A 53 9.84 1.88 3.36
N TYR A 54 9.52 0.62 3.58
CA TYR A 54 9.25 -0.37 2.54
C TYR A 54 7.76 -0.67 2.56
N CYS A 55 7.07 -0.28 1.49
CA CYS A 55 5.62 -0.25 1.45
C CYS A 55 5.08 -1.09 0.31
N LYS A 56 4.05 -1.90 0.61
CA LYS A 56 3.26 -2.60 -0.38
C LYS A 56 1.89 -1.94 -0.44
N SER A 57 1.55 -1.41 -1.60
CA SER A 57 0.24 -0.82 -1.88
C SER A 57 -0.57 -1.72 -2.78
N TRP A 58 -1.89 -1.66 -2.69
CA TRP A 58 -2.80 -2.44 -3.51
C TRP A 58 -4.03 -1.64 -3.93
N THR A 59 -4.70 -2.15 -4.95
CA THR A 59 -6.06 -1.74 -5.30
C THR A 59 -7.02 -2.80 -4.79
N CYS A 60 -8.21 -2.39 -4.38
CA CYS A 60 -9.25 -3.33 -4.00
C CYS A 60 -9.75 -4.10 -5.24
N ALA A 61 -9.89 -5.42 -5.13
CA ALA A 61 -10.64 -6.20 -6.10
C ALA A 61 -12.12 -5.81 -6.02
N ASP A 62 -12.78 -5.86 -7.18
CA ASP A 62 -14.22 -5.63 -7.27
C ASP A 62 -14.96 -6.84 -6.67
N PRO A 63 -15.86 -6.65 -5.68
CA PRO A 63 -16.64 -7.75 -5.14
C PRO A 63 -17.68 -8.26 -6.15
N ASP A 64 -17.90 -9.58 -6.19
CA ASP A 64 -18.85 -10.22 -7.11
C ASP A 64 -20.34 -10.02 -6.74
N CYS A 65 -20.63 -9.37 -5.61
CA CYS A 65 -21.96 -9.08 -5.13
C CYS A 65 -22.40 -7.62 -5.39
N PRO A 66 -23.71 -7.37 -5.51
CA PRO A 66 -24.25 -6.02 -5.65
C PRO A 66 -23.81 -5.08 -4.52
N GLU A 67 -23.66 -3.79 -4.84
CA GLU A 67 -23.18 -2.76 -3.91
C GLU A 67 -24.01 -2.71 -2.60
N GLU A 68 -25.32 -2.94 -2.69
CA GLU A 68 -26.21 -2.97 -1.52
C GLU A 68 -25.95 -4.15 -0.55
N GLN A 69 -25.20 -5.17 -0.97
CA GLN A 69 -24.81 -6.32 -0.16
C GLN A 69 -23.37 -6.23 0.34
N GLN A 70 -22.60 -5.24 -0.14
CA GLN A 70 -21.20 -5.10 0.22
C GLN A 70 -21.05 -4.66 1.68
N LEU A 71 -20.06 -5.24 2.35
CA LEU A 71 -19.78 -5.06 3.76
C LEU A 71 -18.39 -4.46 3.95
N ALA A 72 -18.22 -3.69 5.02
CA ALA A 72 -16.91 -3.23 5.45
C ALA A 72 -16.21 -4.31 6.28
N GLN A 73 -14.91 -4.47 6.07
CA GLN A 73 -14.05 -5.31 6.90
C GLN A 73 -13.17 -4.45 7.81
N GLU A 74 -13.11 -4.78 9.11
CA GLU A 74 -12.23 -4.06 10.04
C GLU A 74 -10.76 -4.14 9.59
N GLY A 75 -10.06 -3.00 9.60
CA GLY A 75 -8.67 -2.91 9.18
C GLY A 75 -8.43 -2.94 7.67
N SER A 76 -9.48 -2.87 6.84
CA SER A 76 -9.40 -2.71 5.39
C SER A 76 -10.33 -1.59 4.92
N SER A 77 -9.95 -0.92 3.83
CA SER A 77 -10.85 0.00 3.12
C SER A 77 -11.59 -0.68 1.95
N CYS A 78 -11.24 -1.93 1.63
CA CYS A 78 -11.84 -2.65 0.53
C CYS A 78 -13.19 -3.26 0.92
N PRO A 79 -14.23 -3.09 0.09
CA PRO A 79 -15.52 -3.75 0.29
C PRO A 79 -15.39 -5.27 0.08
N ILE A 80 -16.26 -6.03 0.74
CA ILE A 80 -16.34 -7.49 0.62
C ILE A 80 -17.79 -7.95 0.48
N CYS A 81 -17.99 -9.18 0.02
CA CYS A 81 -19.29 -9.84 -0.02
C CYS A 81 -19.55 -10.66 1.26
N PRO A 82 -20.82 -11.02 1.55
CA PRO A 82 -21.12 -12.06 2.52
C PRO A 82 -20.31 -13.33 2.26
N ASP A 83 -19.85 -13.97 3.33
CA ASP A 83 -19.01 -15.18 3.31
C ASP A 83 -17.66 -15.02 2.59
N THR A 84 -17.13 -13.79 2.50
CA THR A 84 -15.80 -13.52 1.97
C THR A 84 -14.95 -12.68 2.93
N CYS A 85 -13.65 -12.63 2.66
CA CYS A 85 -12.70 -11.73 3.32
C CYS A 85 -11.84 -11.00 2.28
N THR A 86 -11.17 -9.94 2.71
CA THR A 86 -10.11 -9.28 1.94
C THR A 86 -8.80 -9.21 2.69
N ASN A 87 -7.68 -9.42 1.99
CA ASN A 87 -6.34 -9.16 2.51
C ASN A 87 -5.44 -8.67 1.37
N GLY A 88 -4.85 -7.47 1.53
CA GLY A 88 -4.02 -6.89 0.47
C GLY A 88 -4.79 -6.62 -0.83
N GLY A 89 -6.09 -6.30 -0.74
CA GLY A 89 -6.95 -6.03 -1.89
C GLY A 89 -7.51 -7.29 -2.58
N ILE A 90 -7.05 -8.48 -2.22
CA ILE A 90 -7.54 -9.75 -2.78
C ILE A 90 -8.76 -10.20 -1.98
N ILE A 91 -9.86 -10.52 -2.67
CA ILE A 91 -11.06 -11.13 -2.08
C ILE A 91 -10.93 -12.66 -2.18
N PHE A 92 -11.32 -13.37 -1.12
CA PHE A 92 -11.29 -14.82 -1.05
C PHE A 92 -12.39 -15.35 -0.12
N ASP A 93 -12.82 -16.59 -0.37
CA ASP A 93 -13.99 -17.16 0.26
C ASP A 93 -13.73 -17.61 1.71
N LYS A 94 -14.80 -17.68 2.49
CA LYS A 94 -14.78 -18.29 3.82
C LYS A 94 -14.32 -19.74 3.75
N GLY A 95 -13.32 -20.07 4.56
CA GLY A 95 -12.63 -21.36 4.57
C GLY A 95 -11.34 -21.37 3.75
N ASP A 96 -11.18 -20.43 2.80
CA ASP A 96 -9.98 -20.37 1.98
C ASP A 96 -8.78 -19.80 2.73
N SER A 97 -7.60 -20.16 2.23
CA SER A 97 -6.32 -19.67 2.74
C SER A 97 -5.43 -19.18 1.61
N ILE A 98 -5.00 -17.93 1.71
CA ILE A 98 -4.09 -17.30 0.76
C ILE A 98 -2.77 -16.95 1.43
N LYS A 99 -1.76 -16.59 0.62
CA LYS A 99 -0.57 -15.92 1.14
C LYS A 99 -0.97 -14.50 1.57
N CYS A 100 -0.68 -14.14 2.81
CA CYS A 100 -0.97 -12.80 3.33
C CYS A 100 -0.20 -11.73 2.54
N VAL A 101 -0.71 -10.49 2.58
CA VAL A 101 -0.04 -9.31 2.02
C VAL A 101 1.37 -9.11 2.58
N ASP A 102 1.61 -9.58 3.80
CA ASP A 102 2.90 -9.52 4.48
C ASP A 102 3.97 -10.46 3.90
N GLY A 103 3.63 -11.25 2.88
CA GLY A 103 4.54 -12.12 2.14
C GLY A 103 5.09 -13.32 2.90
N SER A 104 4.82 -13.45 4.21
CA SER A 104 5.43 -14.46 5.07
C SER A 104 4.44 -15.49 5.60
N ASN A 105 3.16 -15.11 5.75
CA ASN A 105 2.19 -15.95 6.44
C ASN A 105 1.06 -16.41 5.52
N LYS A 106 0.30 -17.40 6.00
CA LYS A 106 -0.99 -17.75 5.42
C LYS A 106 -2.09 -17.05 6.19
N CYS A 107 -3.02 -16.47 5.44
CA CYS A 107 -4.19 -15.78 5.94
C CYS A 107 -5.40 -16.63 5.60
N THR A 108 -6.23 -16.93 6.59
CA THR A 108 -7.44 -17.75 6.44
C THR A 108 -8.67 -16.92 6.77
N CYS A 109 -9.69 -17.00 5.92
CA CYS A 109 -10.99 -16.37 6.16
C CYS A 109 -11.83 -17.32 7.01
N THR A 110 -12.05 -17.02 8.28
CA THR A 110 -12.82 -17.91 9.18
C THR A 110 -14.30 -17.56 9.25
N ASP A 111 -14.62 -16.29 9.00
CA ASP A 111 -15.98 -15.79 8.88
C ASP A 111 -15.96 -14.56 8.00
N THR A 112 -17.14 -14.04 7.62
CA THR A 112 -17.24 -12.80 6.82
C THR A 112 -16.40 -11.69 7.44
N GLY A 113 -15.38 -11.23 6.72
CA GLY A 113 -14.47 -10.19 7.18
C GLY A 113 -13.47 -10.58 8.29
N VAL A 114 -13.45 -11.84 8.74
CA VAL A 114 -12.55 -12.29 9.81
C VAL A 114 -11.37 -13.05 9.22
N VAL A 115 -10.25 -12.36 9.08
CA VAL A 115 -8.98 -12.95 8.62
C VAL A 115 -8.08 -13.26 9.82
N ILE A 116 -7.67 -14.51 9.95
CA ILE A 116 -6.65 -14.93 10.93
C ILE A 116 -5.34 -15.25 10.24
N SER A 117 -4.23 -14.97 10.92
CA SER A 117 -2.89 -15.36 10.50
C SER A 117 -2.07 -15.77 11.72
N THR A 118 -1.07 -16.61 11.51
CA THR A 118 -0.23 -17.12 12.61
C THR A 118 0.89 -16.16 13.02
N ARG A 119 1.32 -15.27 12.13
CA ARG A 119 2.38 -14.27 12.37
C ARG A 119 2.15 -13.05 11.49
N ARG A 120 2.97 -12.02 11.69
CA ARG A 120 3.03 -10.82 10.84
C ARG A 120 4.45 -10.62 10.32
N GLY A 121 4.58 -10.20 9.07
CA GLY A 121 5.82 -9.68 8.49
C GLY A 121 6.40 -8.54 9.32
N THR A 122 7.66 -8.64 9.76
CA THR A 122 8.31 -7.62 10.60
C THR A 122 9.54 -6.98 9.98
N ASN A 123 9.97 -7.41 8.80
CA ASN A 123 11.11 -6.84 8.07
C ASN A 123 10.82 -6.74 6.56
N LYS A 124 11.64 -5.95 5.85
CA LYS A 124 11.53 -5.70 4.41
C LYS A 124 11.58 -6.98 3.57
N PHE A 125 12.36 -7.97 3.96
CA PHE A 125 12.51 -9.22 3.20
C PHE A 125 11.26 -10.09 3.25
N TRP A 126 10.55 -10.07 4.38
CA TRP A 126 9.31 -10.83 4.54
C TRP A 126 8.18 -10.17 3.74
N LEU A 127 8.05 -8.84 3.82
CA LEU A 127 7.01 -8.08 3.13
C LEU A 127 7.22 -8.01 1.61
N CYS A 128 8.44 -7.68 1.20
CA CYS A 128 8.75 -7.31 -0.18
C CYS A 128 9.31 -8.47 -0.99
N GLY A 129 9.85 -9.49 -0.32
CA GLY A 129 10.54 -10.62 -0.93
C GLY A 129 12.04 -10.64 -0.63
N VAL A 130 12.66 -11.75 -0.96
CA VAL A 130 14.12 -11.96 -0.88
C VAL A 130 14.71 -12.05 -2.29
N PRO A 131 15.99 -11.71 -2.48
CA PRO A 131 16.70 -12.00 -3.72
C PRO A 131 16.59 -13.49 -4.06
N GLU A 132 16.17 -13.82 -5.29
CA GLU A 132 16.36 -15.15 -5.83
C GLU A 132 17.87 -15.34 -6.09
N ASN A 133 18.47 -16.34 -5.44
CA ASN A 133 19.89 -16.68 -5.61
C ASN A 133 20.16 -17.30 -6.98
#